data_AF-A0AAC9T382-F1
#
_entry.id   AF-A0AAC9T382-F1
#
_cell.length_a   1.000
_cell.length_b   1.000
_cell.length_c   1.000
_cell.angle_alpha   90.00
_cell.angle_beta   90.00
_cell.angle_gamma   90.00
#
_symmetry.space_group_name_H-M   'P 1'
#
loop_
_entity.id
_entity.type
_entity.pdbx_description
1 polymer ?
#
loop_
_entity_poly.entity_id
_entity_poly.type
_entity_poly.pdbx_seq_one_letter_code
_entity_poly.pdbx_strand_id
1 'polypeptide(L)'
;MNFKSTIVNKKPIDWKHTIVLEELNVDPKALEMHKERINTVFAKQTEEQRSQQLHNIIVRENLFNKAMTYLADFYEIDVNEEDIKDLAPRIKQAFGVEDEKLAYEIAQKIIAKALIFQDLQKEFTIEIKDEELTKILESYYEETNLSIRDFKENKAQWEAAKSTLLEEKTTAFIVDKFDRDLSILEANIRKKIAEQMELDKKIKEIQDNNKSKQNADK
;
A
#
# COMPACT_ATOMS: atom_id res chain seq x y z
N MET A 1 -2.64 -16.29 -10.16
CA MET A 1 -3.12 -17.47 -9.39
C MET A 1 -4.46 -17.89 -9.95
N ASN A 2 -4.76 -19.19 -9.96
CA ASN A 2 -6.07 -19.69 -10.37
C ASN A 2 -6.76 -20.24 -9.12
N PHE A 3 -7.73 -19.49 -8.59
CA PHE A 3 -8.48 -19.86 -7.40
C PHE A 3 -9.69 -20.70 -7.79
N LYS A 4 -10.09 -21.63 -6.93
CA LYS A 4 -11.38 -22.33 -7.03
C LYS A 4 -12.53 -21.46 -6.52
N SER A 5 -12.21 -20.46 -5.71
CA SER A 5 -13.09 -19.43 -5.20
C SER A 5 -13.74 -18.65 -6.33
N THR A 6 -14.95 -18.16 -6.12
CA THR A 6 -15.74 -17.46 -7.15
C THR A 6 -16.19 -16.08 -6.69
N ILE A 7 -16.48 -15.22 -7.67
CA ILE A 7 -16.95 -13.86 -7.45
C ILE A 7 -18.13 -13.55 -8.37
N VAL A 8 -19.13 -12.85 -7.84
CA VAL A 8 -20.27 -12.35 -8.60
C VAL A 8 -20.47 -10.87 -8.25
N ASN A 9 -20.54 -10.02 -9.27
CA ASN A 9 -20.96 -8.65 -9.09
C ASN A 9 -22.48 -8.61 -8.81
N LYS A 10 -22.87 -8.20 -7.59
CA LYS A 10 -24.29 -8.18 -7.17
C LYS A 10 -25.04 -6.98 -7.73
N LYS A 11 -24.35 -5.86 -7.92
CA LYS A 11 -24.93 -4.57 -8.29
C LYS A 11 -23.86 -3.67 -8.94
N PRO A 12 -24.24 -2.80 -9.90
CA PRO A 12 -23.29 -1.87 -10.53
C PRO A 12 -22.51 -1.07 -9.48
N ILE A 13 -21.20 -0.93 -9.71
CA ILE A 13 -20.32 -0.16 -8.84
C ILE A 13 -20.65 1.32 -8.97
N ASP A 14 -20.88 1.98 -7.84
CA ASP A 14 -21.05 3.43 -7.79
C ASP A 14 -19.70 4.13 -7.73
N TRP A 15 -19.12 4.37 -8.91
CA TRP A 15 -17.85 5.07 -9.08
C TRP A 15 -17.92 6.56 -8.73
N LYS A 16 -19.11 7.15 -8.49
CA LYS A 16 -19.24 8.55 -8.06
C LYS A 16 -19.05 8.74 -6.56
N HIS A 17 -18.87 7.65 -5.82
CA HIS A 17 -18.57 7.71 -4.40
C HIS A 17 -17.24 8.43 -4.15
N THR A 18 -17.23 9.33 -3.18
CA THR A 18 -16.01 10.05 -2.78
C THR A 18 -15.34 9.32 -1.62
N ILE A 19 -14.09 8.90 -1.82
CA ILE A 19 -13.26 8.30 -0.78
C ILE A 19 -12.75 9.41 0.14
N VAL A 20 -13.17 9.34 1.40
CA VAL A 20 -12.76 10.27 2.45
C VAL A 20 -11.67 9.63 3.31
N LEU A 21 -10.56 10.36 3.49
CA LEU A 21 -9.53 9.99 4.46
C LEU A 21 -9.62 10.87 5.71
N GLU A 22 -9.67 10.23 6.87
CA GLU A 22 -9.64 10.91 8.16
C GLU A 22 -8.25 10.88 8.80
N GLU A 23 -7.50 9.80 8.55
CA GLU A 23 -6.16 9.57 9.06
C GLU A 23 -5.35 8.70 8.08
N LEU A 24 -4.03 8.76 8.22
CA LEU A 24 -3.11 7.86 7.54
C LEU A 24 -2.73 6.74 8.51
N ASN A 25 -3.10 5.52 8.16
CA ASN A 25 -2.66 4.33 8.84
C ASN A 25 -1.46 3.76 8.08
N VAL A 26 -0.33 3.62 8.78
CA VAL A 26 0.86 2.98 8.22
C VAL A 26 1.47 2.05 9.27
N ASP A 27 1.73 0.81 8.86
CA ASP A 27 2.49 -0.12 9.69
C ASP A 27 3.96 0.34 9.75
N PRO A 28 4.61 0.39 10.93
CA PRO A 28 5.99 0.86 11.04
C PRO A 28 6.99 0.05 10.21
N LYS A 29 6.80 -1.27 10.09
CA LYS A 29 7.67 -2.12 9.29
C LYS A 29 7.49 -1.84 7.80
N ALA A 30 6.24 -1.68 7.35
CA ALA A 30 5.95 -1.24 5.99
C ALA A 30 6.56 0.13 5.68
N LEU A 31 6.46 1.08 6.60
CA LEU A 31 7.06 2.42 6.46
C LEU A 31 8.58 2.35 6.23
N GLU A 32 9.30 1.56 7.03
CA GLU A 32 10.75 1.38 6.85
C GLU A 32 11.08 0.70 5.51
N MET A 33 10.33 -0.33 5.13
CA MET A 33 10.50 -0.97 3.81
C MET A 33 10.29 0.02 2.65
N HIS A 34 9.30 0.92 2.75
CA HIS A 34 9.09 1.95 1.74
C HIS A 34 10.22 2.97 1.72
N LYS A 35 10.74 3.40 2.87
CA LYS A 35 11.91 4.30 2.96
C LYS A 35 13.13 3.69 2.29
N GLU A 36 13.46 2.45 2.61
CA GLU A 36 14.57 1.72 1.97
C GLU A 36 14.40 1.67 0.46
N ARG A 37 13.21 1.24 -0.01
CA ARG A 37 12.90 1.17 -1.44
C ARG A 37 13.07 2.52 -2.14
N ILE A 38 12.57 3.61 -1.55
CA ILE A 38 12.67 4.96 -2.12
C ILE A 38 14.12 5.43 -2.17
N ASN A 39 14.90 5.16 -1.12
CA ASN A 39 16.32 5.51 -1.10
C ASN A 39 17.13 4.76 -2.16
N THR A 40 16.73 3.52 -2.49
CA THR A 40 17.34 2.76 -3.59
C THR A 40 16.90 3.26 -4.96
N VAL A 41 15.59 3.33 -5.21
CA VAL A 41 15.03 3.65 -6.53
C VAL A 41 15.26 5.11 -6.92
N PHE A 42 15.16 6.01 -5.96
CA PHE A 42 15.28 7.46 -6.16
C PHE A 42 16.56 8.01 -5.51
N ALA A 43 17.65 7.24 -5.56
CA ALA A 43 18.95 7.61 -4.98
C ALA A 43 19.47 8.97 -5.51
N LYS A 44 19.16 9.29 -6.77
CA LYS A 44 19.57 10.54 -7.44
C LYS A 44 18.73 11.77 -7.05
N GLN A 45 17.59 11.58 -6.39
CA GLN A 45 16.70 12.68 -5.98
C GLN A 45 17.19 13.37 -4.70
N THR A 46 16.65 14.53 -4.37
CA THR A 46 16.89 15.19 -3.08
C THR A 46 16.13 14.47 -1.96
N GLU A 47 16.50 14.73 -0.70
CA GLU A 47 15.78 14.20 0.45
C GLU A 47 14.32 14.67 0.48
N GLU A 48 14.07 15.93 0.16
CA GLU A 48 12.72 16.50 0.06
C GLU A 48 11.87 15.77 -1.00
N GLN A 49 12.45 15.52 -2.18
CA GLN A 49 11.78 14.76 -3.24
C GLN A 49 11.47 13.33 -2.80
N ARG A 50 12.41 12.64 -2.15
CA ARG A 50 12.18 11.29 -1.60
C ARG A 50 11.11 11.27 -0.52
N SER A 51 11.10 12.29 0.36
CA SER A 51 10.06 12.45 1.38
C SER A 51 8.68 12.62 0.75
N GLN A 52 8.58 13.42 -0.33
CA GLN A 52 7.34 13.56 -1.08
C GLN A 52 6.90 12.24 -1.73
N GLN A 53 7.84 11.45 -2.28
CA GLN A 53 7.51 10.12 -2.81
C GLN A 53 6.96 9.19 -1.73
N LEU A 54 7.56 9.21 -0.53
CA LEU A 54 7.11 8.41 0.60
C LEU A 54 5.70 8.81 1.02
N HIS A 55 5.44 10.10 1.15
CA HIS A 55 4.13 10.64 1.46
C HIS A 55 3.09 10.18 0.43
N ASN A 56 3.40 10.30 -0.86
CA ASN A 56 2.50 9.90 -1.95
C ASN A 56 2.16 8.40 -1.90
N ILE A 57 3.15 7.54 -1.59
CA ILE A 57 2.93 6.09 -1.43
C ILE A 57 1.95 5.82 -0.28
N ILE A 58 2.18 6.43 0.89
CA ILE A 58 1.33 6.21 2.08
C ILE A 58 -0.09 6.68 1.83
N VAL A 59 -0.27 7.86 1.22
CA VAL A 59 -1.60 8.39 0.89
C VAL A 59 -2.31 7.47 -0.12
N ARG A 60 -1.60 7.04 -1.18
CA ARG A 60 -2.17 6.16 -2.20
C ARG A 60 -2.60 4.81 -1.62
N GLU A 61 -1.82 4.23 -0.73
CA GLU A 61 -2.18 2.97 -0.05
C GLU A 61 -3.41 3.13 0.83
N ASN A 62 -3.52 4.25 1.58
CA ASN A 62 -4.70 4.52 2.40
C ASN A 62 -5.96 4.74 1.56
N LEU A 63 -5.85 5.49 0.45
CA LEU A 63 -6.93 5.64 -0.53
C LEU A 63 -7.35 4.29 -1.11
N PHE A 64 -6.39 3.47 -1.53
CA PHE A 64 -6.65 2.15 -2.07
C PHE A 64 -7.36 1.25 -1.07
N ASN A 65 -6.92 1.22 0.18
CA ASN A 65 -7.54 0.40 1.23
C ASN A 65 -9.00 0.79 1.47
N LYS A 66 -9.30 2.09 1.49
CA LYS A 66 -10.68 2.60 1.62
C LYS A 66 -11.51 2.27 0.39
N ALA A 67 -10.97 2.49 -0.82
CA ALA A 67 -11.63 2.16 -2.07
C ALA A 67 -11.94 0.66 -2.18
N MET A 68 -11.00 -0.21 -1.81
CA MET A 68 -11.20 -1.66 -1.80
C MET A 68 -12.23 -2.12 -0.79
N THR A 69 -12.26 -1.48 0.39
CA THR A 69 -13.29 -1.77 1.40
C THR A 69 -14.68 -1.46 0.84
N TYR A 70 -14.83 -0.30 0.19
CA TYR A 70 -16.08 0.07 -0.46
C TYR A 70 -16.43 -0.85 -1.64
N LEU A 71 -15.45 -1.18 -2.50
CA LEU A 71 -15.64 -2.08 -3.64
C LEU A 71 -16.12 -3.46 -3.21
N ALA A 72 -15.62 -3.99 -2.10
CA ALA A 72 -16.02 -5.30 -1.60
C ALA A 72 -17.54 -5.42 -1.38
N ASP A 73 -18.23 -4.33 -1.03
CA ASP A 73 -19.68 -4.29 -0.81
C ASP A 73 -20.53 -4.49 -2.08
N PHE A 74 -19.90 -4.49 -3.27
CA PHE A 74 -20.54 -4.71 -4.56
C PHE A 74 -20.46 -6.16 -5.02
N TYR A 75 -19.70 -6.99 -4.30
CA TYR A 75 -19.40 -8.36 -4.69
C TYR A 75 -20.00 -9.40 -3.73
N GLU A 76 -20.39 -10.53 -4.30
CA GLU A 76 -20.49 -11.81 -3.59
C GLU A 76 -19.20 -12.57 -3.83
N ILE A 77 -18.51 -12.96 -2.76
CA ILE A 77 -17.28 -13.72 -2.87
C ILE A 77 -17.49 -15.02 -2.10
N ASP A 78 -17.49 -16.13 -2.83
CA ASP A 78 -17.52 -17.47 -2.26
C ASP A 78 -16.09 -18.00 -2.22
N VAL A 79 -15.48 -17.95 -1.03
CA VAL A 79 -14.09 -18.36 -0.82
C VAL A 79 -14.04 -19.85 -0.54
N ASN A 80 -13.41 -20.59 -1.45
CA ASN A 80 -13.20 -22.02 -1.31
C ASN A 80 -12.19 -22.32 -0.18
N GLU A 81 -12.55 -23.23 0.72
CA GLU A 81 -11.72 -23.58 1.88
C GLU A 81 -10.35 -24.17 1.49
N GLU A 82 -10.25 -24.88 0.37
CA GLU A 82 -8.98 -25.43 -0.11
C GLU A 82 -8.01 -24.33 -0.54
N ASP A 83 -8.51 -23.26 -1.19
CA ASP A 83 -7.67 -22.11 -1.54
C ASP A 83 -7.08 -21.45 -0.29
N ILE A 84 -7.85 -21.38 0.80
CA ILE A 84 -7.39 -20.85 2.09
C ILE A 84 -6.32 -21.77 2.69
N LYS A 85 -6.56 -23.08 2.72
CA LYS A 85 -5.62 -24.08 3.27
C LYS A 85 -4.30 -24.11 2.52
N ASP A 86 -4.31 -23.85 1.22
CA ASP A 86 -3.10 -23.77 0.41
C ASP A 86 -2.31 -22.47 0.64
N LEU A 87 -3.01 -21.37 0.91
CA LEU A 87 -2.41 -20.03 1.02
C LEU A 87 -1.97 -19.67 2.45
N ALA A 88 -2.74 -20.05 3.47
CA ALA A 88 -2.45 -19.70 4.87
C ALA A 88 -1.05 -20.13 5.34
N PRO A 89 -0.53 -21.35 5.03
CA PRO A 89 0.83 -21.72 5.40
C PRO A 89 1.90 -20.83 4.77
N ARG A 90 1.68 -20.38 3.53
CA ARG A 90 2.60 -19.48 2.81
C ARG A 90 2.61 -18.09 3.45
N ILE A 91 1.45 -17.62 3.92
CA ILE A 91 1.33 -16.36 4.66
C ILE A 91 2.10 -16.43 5.99
N LYS A 92 1.94 -17.52 6.75
CA LYS A 92 2.68 -17.72 8.01
C LYS A 92 4.18 -17.64 7.77
N GLN A 93 4.66 -18.32 6.73
CA GLN A 93 6.08 -18.32 6.36
C GLN A 93 6.58 -16.94 5.88
N ALA A 94 5.83 -16.26 5.02
CA ALA A 94 6.26 -15.00 4.41
C ALA A 94 6.19 -13.81 5.37
N PHE A 95 5.17 -13.77 6.23
CA PHE A 95 4.89 -12.61 7.08
C PHE A 95 5.20 -12.85 8.56
N GLY A 96 5.62 -14.08 8.94
CA GLY A 96 5.91 -14.42 10.34
C GLY A 96 4.65 -14.42 11.23
N VAL A 97 3.49 -14.70 10.64
CA VAL A 97 2.21 -14.75 11.36
C VAL A 97 2.12 -16.10 12.07
N GLU A 98 2.26 -16.10 13.40
CA GLU A 98 2.20 -17.33 14.20
C GLU A 98 0.76 -17.81 14.42
N ASP A 99 -0.18 -16.87 14.60
CA ASP A 99 -1.60 -17.12 14.80
C ASP A 99 -2.26 -17.67 13.53
N GLU A 100 -2.78 -18.89 13.62
CA GLU A 100 -3.48 -19.55 12.53
C GLU A 100 -4.76 -18.82 12.12
N LYS A 101 -5.53 -18.31 13.08
CA LYS A 101 -6.77 -17.58 12.76
C LYS A 101 -6.48 -16.33 11.93
N LEU A 102 -5.47 -15.57 12.35
CA LEU A 102 -5.02 -14.38 11.62
C LEU A 102 -4.51 -14.74 10.21
N ALA A 103 -3.75 -15.83 10.06
CA ALA A 103 -3.28 -16.27 8.75
C ALA A 103 -4.45 -16.64 7.80
N TYR A 104 -5.50 -17.27 8.33
CA TYR A 104 -6.71 -17.57 7.57
C TYR A 104 -7.48 -16.31 7.16
N GLU A 105 -7.63 -15.34 8.06
CA GLU A 105 -8.26 -14.05 7.75
C GLU A 105 -7.49 -13.27 6.67
N ILE A 106 -6.15 -13.29 6.72
CA ILE A 106 -5.31 -12.69 5.69
C ILE A 106 -5.48 -13.44 4.35
N ALA A 107 -5.53 -14.77 4.37
CA ALA A 107 -5.73 -15.57 3.16
C ALA A 107 -7.05 -15.24 2.48
N GLN A 108 -8.15 -15.14 3.24
CA GLN A 108 -9.46 -14.73 2.73
C GLN A 108 -9.40 -13.35 2.06
N LYS A 109 -8.74 -12.38 2.69
CA LYS A 109 -8.57 -11.02 2.12
C LYS A 109 -7.75 -11.02 0.83
N ILE A 110 -6.69 -11.83 0.75
CA ILE A 110 -5.85 -11.94 -0.46
C ILE A 110 -6.66 -12.56 -1.61
N ILE A 111 -7.42 -13.63 -1.33
CA ILE A 111 -8.26 -14.28 -2.35
C ILE A 111 -9.34 -13.30 -2.83
N ALA A 112 -10.05 -12.64 -1.91
CA ALA A 112 -11.06 -11.65 -2.24
C ALA A 112 -10.51 -10.51 -3.11
N LYS A 113 -9.36 -9.92 -2.72
CA LYS A 113 -8.67 -8.89 -3.52
C LYS A 113 -8.37 -9.41 -4.93
N ALA A 114 -7.78 -10.60 -5.03
CA ALA A 114 -7.38 -11.15 -6.31
C ALA A 114 -8.57 -11.40 -7.24
N LEU A 115 -9.70 -11.87 -6.71
CA LEU A 115 -10.93 -12.08 -7.49
C LEU A 115 -11.53 -10.75 -7.97
N ILE A 116 -11.59 -9.73 -7.12
CA ILE A 116 -12.03 -8.38 -7.51
C ILE A 116 -11.10 -7.83 -8.61
N PHE A 117 -9.78 -8.01 -8.47
CA PHE A 117 -8.82 -7.57 -9.47
C PHE A 117 -9.05 -8.26 -10.82
N GLN A 118 -9.26 -9.58 -10.82
CA GLN A 118 -9.54 -10.33 -12.05
C GLN A 118 -10.82 -9.86 -12.74
N ASP A 119 -11.88 -9.60 -11.97
CA ASP A 119 -13.14 -9.08 -12.49
C ASP A 119 -12.95 -7.69 -13.13
N LEU A 120 -12.33 -6.76 -12.41
CA LEU A 120 -12.07 -5.41 -12.92
C LEU A 120 -11.10 -5.39 -14.10
N GLN A 121 -10.06 -6.22 -14.08
CA GLN A 121 -9.11 -6.34 -15.21
C GLN A 121 -9.82 -6.80 -16.48
N LYS A 122 -10.76 -7.76 -16.35
CA LYS A 122 -11.56 -8.23 -17.47
C LYS A 122 -12.56 -7.18 -17.94
N GLU A 123 -13.30 -6.55 -17.02
CA GLU A 123 -14.31 -5.54 -17.34
C GLU A 123 -13.70 -4.32 -18.05
N PHE A 124 -12.55 -3.84 -17.56
CA PHE A 124 -11.91 -2.63 -18.05
C PHE A 124 -10.73 -2.88 -18.99
N THR A 125 -10.49 -4.15 -19.38
CA THR A 125 -9.37 -4.55 -20.26
C THR A 125 -8.02 -4.02 -19.76
N ILE A 126 -7.78 -4.17 -18.44
CA ILE A 126 -6.52 -3.78 -17.82
C ILE A 126 -5.52 -4.90 -18.06
N GLU A 127 -4.48 -4.60 -18.83
CA GLU A 127 -3.41 -5.53 -19.16
C GLU A 127 -2.05 -4.85 -19.12
N ILE A 128 -0.99 -5.65 -18.96
CA ILE A 128 0.40 -5.25 -19.17
C ILE A 128 0.88 -5.90 -20.45
N LYS A 129 1.36 -5.08 -21.39
CA LYS A 129 1.96 -5.59 -22.63
C LYS A 129 3.46 -5.83 -22.44
N ASP A 130 4.04 -6.70 -23.25
CA ASP A 130 5.47 -7.04 -23.12
C ASP A 130 6.36 -5.82 -23.43
N GLU A 131 5.94 -4.93 -24.33
CA GLU A 131 6.64 -3.67 -24.60
C GLU A 131 6.59 -2.71 -23.41
N GLU A 132 5.50 -2.71 -22.64
CA GLU A 132 5.35 -1.90 -21.43
C GLU A 132 6.29 -2.40 -20.32
N LEU A 133 6.33 -3.72 -20.09
CA LEU A 133 7.26 -4.33 -19.14
C LEU A 133 8.73 -4.10 -19.52
N THR A 134 9.06 -4.22 -20.81
CA THR A 134 10.43 -3.96 -21.30
C THR A 134 10.88 -2.55 -20.94
N LYS A 135 10.06 -1.53 -21.23
CA LYS A 135 10.38 -0.13 -20.93
C LYS A 135 10.57 0.09 -19.43
N ILE A 136 9.71 -0.50 -18.60
CA ILE A 136 9.79 -0.34 -17.14
C ILE A 136 11.08 -0.96 -16.59
N LEU A 137 11.45 -2.16 -17.05
CA LEU A 137 12.71 -2.80 -16.64
C LEU A 137 13.93 -1.98 -17.08
N GLU A 138 13.91 -1.44 -18.30
CA GLU A 138 15.00 -0.60 -18.81
C GLU A 138 15.15 0.69 -18.01
N SER A 139 14.06 1.39 -17.70
CA SER A 139 14.09 2.56 -16.81
C SER A 139 14.57 2.20 -15.40
N TYR A 140 14.19 1.04 -14.86
CA TYR A 140 14.68 0.58 -13.57
C TYR A 140 16.20 0.37 -13.57
N TYR A 141 16.75 -0.23 -14.64
CA TYR A 141 18.19 -0.39 -14.83
C TYR A 141 18.90 0.97 -14.92
N GLU A 142 18.37 1.91 -15.70
CA GLU A 142 18.94 3.26 -15.83
C GLU A 142 18.98 4.03 -14.50
N GLU A 143 17.99 3.82 -13.63
CA GLU A 143 17.93 4.50 -12.35
C GLU A 143 18.77 3.84 -11.26
N THR A 144 18.80 2.51 -11.20
CA THR A 144 19.40 1.77 -10.09
C THR A 144 20.72 1.08 -10.41
N ASN A 145 21.06 0.95 -11.70
CA ASN A 145 22.18 0.16 -12.20
C ASN A 145 22.12 -1.34 -11.78
N LEU A 146 20.94 -1.84 -11.41
CA LEU A 146 20.73 -3.24 -11.02
C LEU A 146 20.34 -4.09 -12.22
N SER A 147 21.04 -5.22 -12.43
CA SER A 147 20.84 -6.10 -13.58
C SER A 147 19.38 -6.54 -13.76
N ILE A 148 18.88 -6.37 -14.98
CA ILE A 148 17.56 -6.88 -15.41
C ILE A 148 17.65 -8.14 -16.27
N ARG A 149 18.86 -8.70 -16.42
CA ARG A 149 19.14 -9.84 -17.30
C ARG A 149 18.30 -11.06 -16.92
N ASP A 150 18.18 -11.34 -15.64
CA ASP A 150 17.47 -12.50 -15.13
C ASP A 150 15.99 -12.47 -15.52
N PHE A 151 15.36 -11.27 -15.52
CA PHE A 151 14.00 -11.09 -15.99
C PHE A 151 13.84 -11.37 -17.49
N LYS A 152 14.81 -10.95 -18.31
CA LYS A 152 14.78 -11.13 -19.77
C LYS A 152 15.05 -12.58 -20.20
N GLU A 153 15.88 -13.31 -19.44
CA GLU A 153 16.29 -14.68 -19.77
C GLU A 153 15.42 -15.75 -19.10
N ASN A 154 14.67 -15.40 -18.05
CA ASN A 154 13.82 -16.33 -17.31
C ASN A 154 12.32 -16.00 -17.45
N LYS A 155 11.60 -16.84 -18.20
CA LYS A 155 10.14 -16.69 -18.40
C LYS A 155 9.35 -16.63 -17.10
N ALA A 156 9.73 -17.39 -16.07
CA ALA A 156 8.99 -17.36 -14.80
C ALA A 156 9.14 -16.02 -14.08
N GLN A 157 10.33 -15.41 -14.14
CA GLN A 157 10.57 -14.08 -13.59
C GLN A 157 9.90 -12.99 -14.42
N TRP A 158 9.87 -13.14 -15.75
CA TRP A 158 9.12 -12.25 -16.65
C TRP A 158 7.62 -12.21 -16.29
N GLU A 159 6.99 -13.38 -16.20
CA GLU A 159 5.56 -13.47 -15.85
C GLU A 159 5.29 -12.99 -14.43
N ALA A 160 6.20 -13.23 -13.48
CA ALA A 160 6.09 -12.68 -12.13
C ALA A 160 6.14 -11.15 -12.13
N ALA A 161 7.09 -10.54 -12.87
CA ALA A 161 7.17 -9.09 -13.00
C ALA A 161 5.91 -8.51 -13.68
N LYS A 162 5.42 -9.17 -14.73
CA LYS A 162 4.18 -8.81 -15.41
C LYS A 162 2.98 -8.84 -14.48
N SER A 163 2.86 -9.88 -13.66
CA SER A 163 1.80 -10.01 -12.65
C SER A 163 1.87 -8.88 -11.61
N THR A 164 3.06 -8.55 -11.11
CA THR A 164 3.25 -7.44 -10.15
C THR A 164 2.84 -6.11 -10.76
N LEU A 165 3.26 -5.83 -12.00
CA LEU A 165 2.88 -4.58 -12.68
C LEU A 165 1.38 -4.51 -12.96
N LEU A 166 0.75 -5.63 -13.28
CA LEU A 166 -0.69 -5.69 -13.51
C LEU A 166 -1.45 -5.36 -12.21
N GLU A 167 -0.97 -5.88 -11.08
CA GLU A 167 -1.52 -5.55 -9.75
C GLU A 167 -1.38 -4.06 -9.43
N GLU A 168 -0.20 -3.48 -9.67
CA GLU A 168 0.05 -2.03 -9.49
C GLU A 168 -0.83 -1.16 -10.39
N LYS A 169 -1.00 -1.56 -11.65
CA LYS A 169 -1.86 -0.86 -12.62
C LYS A 169 -3.33 -0.93 -12.24
N THR A 170 -3.78 -2.08 -11.74
CA THR A 170 -5.15 -2.26 -11.23
C THR A 170 -5.36 -1.43 -9.96
N THR A 171 -4.38 -1.39 -9.06
CA THR A 171 -4.38 -0.54 -7.86
C THR A 171 -4.48 0.94 -8.23
N ALA A 172 -3.69 1.42 -9.21
CA ALA A 172 -3.77 2.79 -9.72
C ALA A 172 -5.15 3.08 -10.29
N PHE A 173 -5.66 2.20 -11.16
CA PHE A 173 -6.99 2.32 -11.76
C PHE A 173 -8.08 2.49 -10.69
N ILE A 174 -8.07 1.66 -9.64
CA ILE A 174 -9.06 1.74 -8.57
C ILE A 174 -9.00 3.10 -7.87
N VAL A 175 -7.80 3.56 -7.51
CA VAL A 175 -7.62 4.86 -6.83
C VAL A 175 -8.05 6.02 -7.72
N ASP A 176 -7.74 5.97 -9.02
CA ASP A 176 -8.05 7.03 -9.98
C ASP A 176 -9.53 7.05 -10.40
N LYS A 177 -10.26 5.95 -10.21
CA LYS A 177 -11.68 5.86 -10.56
C LYS A 177 -12.61 6.52 -9.57
N PHE A 178 -12.20 6.67 -8.32
CA PHE A 178 -13.01 7.32 -7.29
C PHE A 178 -12.55 8.77 -7.09
N ASP A 179 -13.52 9.66 -6.83
CA ASP A 179 -13.21 10.97 -6.30
C ASP A 179 -12.63 10.83 -4.89
N ARG A 180 -11.82 11.82 -4.46
CA ARG A 180 -11.19 11.82 -3.14
C ARG A 180 -11.37 13.14 -2.43
N ASP A 181 -11.61 13.08 -1.13
CA ASP A 181 -11.63 14.24 -0.24
C ASP A 181 -10.61 14.04 0.89
N LEU A 182 -9.61 14.92 0.91
CA LEU A 182 -8.53 14.93 1.90
C LEU A 182 -8.68 16.08 2.91
N SER A 183 -9.74 16.87 2.83
CA SER A 183 -9.92 18.05 3.69
C SER A 183 -9.95 17.69 5.18
N ILE A 184 -10.59 16.57 5.52
CA ILE A 184 -10.66 16.07 6.90
C ILE A 184 -9.28 15.58 7.36
N LEU A 185 -8.55 14.83 6.53
CA LEU A 185 -7.19 14.40 6.81
C LEU A 185 -6.27 15.59 7.08
N GLU A 186 -6.30 16.61 6.22
CA GLU A 186 -5.49 17.82 6.37
C GLU A 186 -5.81 18.57 7.66
N ALA A 187 -7.10 18.72 7.99
CA ALA A 187 -7.53 19.35 9.24
C ALA A 187 -7.02 18.56 10.46
N ASN A 188 -7.11 17.24 10.43
CA ASN A 188 -6.64 16.37 11.50
C ASN A 188 -5.11 16.40 11.66
N ILE A 189 -4.36 16.42 10.56
CA ILE A 189 -2.90 16.57 10.59
C ILE A 189 -2.52 17.92 11.22
N ARG A 190 -3.14 19.03 10.80
CA ARG A 190 -2.88 20.36 11.38
C ARG A 190 -3.16 20.41 12.87
N LYS A 191 -4.27 19.79 13.30
CA LYS A 191 -4.62 19.67 14.72
C LYS A 191 -3.55 18.89 15.51
N LYS A 192 -3.14 17.72 15.02
CA LYS A 192 -2.10 16.90 15.67
C LYS A 192 -0.75 17.63 15.77
N ILE A 193 -0.37 18.39 14.73
CA ILE A 193 0.85 19.22 14.76
C ILE A 193 0.75 20.30 15.83
N ALA A 194 -0.37 21.02 15.91
CA ALA A 194 -0.57 22.06 16.92
C ALA A 194 -0.51 21.49 18.35
N GLU A 195 -1.14 20.33 18.58
CA GLU A 195 -1.10 19.63 19.87
C GLU A 195 0.34 19.21 20.24
N GLN A 196 1.12 18.70 19.27
CA GLN A 196 2.52 18.34 19.49
C GLN A 196 3.38 19.57 19.84
N MET A 197 3.20 20.69 19.13
CA MET A 197 3.94 21.92 19.42
C MET A 197 3.65 22.47 20.82
N GLU A 198 2.40 22.38 21.29
CA GLU A 198 2.05 22.75 22.67
C GLU A 198 2.69 21.81 23.70
N LEU A 199 2.73 20.51 23.41
CA LEU A 199 3.36 19.52 24.27
C LEU A 199 4.87 19.79 24.39
N ASP A 200 5.56 20.02 23.27
CA ASP A 200 7.00 20.30 23.23
C ASP A 200 7.34 21.58 24.01
N LYS A 201 6.49 22.60 23.90
CA LYS A 201 6.64 23.85 24.68
C LYS A 201 6.52 23.58 26.18
N LYS A 202 5.52 22.82 26.63
CA LYS A 202 5.36 22.45 28.05
C LYS A 202 6.53 21.62 28.56
N ILE A 203 7.03 20.66 27.77
CA ILE A 203 8.21 19.86 28.12
C ILE A 203 9.43 20.76 28.30
N LYS A 204 9.64 21.71 27.39
CA LYS A 204 10.74 22.67 27.46
C LYS A 204 10.66 23.56 28.71
N GLU A 205 9.47 24.09 29.02
CA GLU A 205 9.24 24.89 30.23
C GLU A 205 9.53 24.11 31.52
N ILE A 206 9.17 22.82 31.58
CA ILE A 206 9.49 21.93 32.70
C ILE A 206 11.01 21.70 32.81
N GLN A 207 11.68 21.46 31.69
CA GLN A 207 13.13 21.24 31.65
C GLN A 207 13.92 22.48 32.08
N ASP A 208 13.49 23.67 31.64
CA ASP A 208 14.13 24.93 31.99
C ASP A 208 13.91 25.28 33.47
N ASN A 209 12.71 25.03 34.01
CA ASN A 209 12.43 25.20 35.44
C ASN A 209 13.23 24.23 36.34
N ASN A 210 13.46 22.98 35.90
CA ASN A 210 14.26 22.01 36.65
C ASN A 210 15.76 22.35 36.65
N LYS A 211 16.30 22.86 35.54
CA LYS A 211 17.68 23.39 35.48
C LYS A 211 17.87 24.63 36.36
N SER A 212 16.85 25.48 36.42
CA SER A 212 16.86 26.69 37.26
C SER A 212 16.94 26.37 38.75
N LYS A 213 16.24 25.33 39.21
CA LYS A 213 16.27 24.86 40.61
C LYS A 213 17.58 24.17 40.98
N GLN A 214 18.16 23.35 40.09
CA GLN A 214 19.46 22.70 40.34
C GLN A 214 20.64 23.68 40.45
N ASN A 215 20.54 24.86 39.84
CA ASN A 215 21.56 25.90 39.96
C ASN A 215 21.35 26.83 41.16
N ALA A 216 20.19 26.78 41.83
CA ALA A 216 19.88 27.58 43.01
C ALA A 216 20.27 26.88 44.34
N ASP A 217 20.46 25.55 44.30
CA ASP A 217 20.85 24.71 45.46
C ASP A 217 22.36 24.39 45.51
N LYS A 218 23.20 25.11 44.75
CA LYS A 218 24.68 25.05 44.80
C LYS A 218 25.26 26.38 45.24
#